data_AF-A0A8J6JMG5-F1
#
_entry.id   AF-A0A8J6JMG5-F1
#
_cell.length_a   1.000
_cell.length_b   1.000
_cell.length_c   1.000
_cell.angle_alpha   90.00
_cell.angle_beta   90.00
_cell.angle_gamma   90.00
#
_symmetry.space_group_name_H-M   'P 1'
#
loop_
_entity.id
_entity.type
_entity.pdbx_description
1 polymer ?
#
loop_
_entity_poly.entity_id
_entity_poly.type
_entity_poly.pdbx_seq_one_letter_code
_entity_poly.pdbx_strand_id
1 'polypeptide(L)'
;MAQVDGGVGHDTLEAGAAISHLTPAALLGKMALEAVVMVATGPVTATLGLAAAGAFNGQLTLSAPYASGVAFDATAVAYGSVVLYGTAGRDTLLGGAGDDWLVGQGGADIMRGGAGQDTLVVQDAAAVARLGEADGGAGFDALQITTGHSIADTAFATLRGLEHLQLAGGGAQAAQLGEMAAAGFGGHVIITAPGATSLFVDAATMSTGMVEVYATAGADMLRGGAGADIFRGLGAGDVARGGGGDDTFCFATVADLLASSGIEGGAGYDIAWVQGGGTLRDGGFAALSGVEHMIFDLGPAALVGPGAGRVSVTVGQAAARAFTGDVAIQVLGGALSLDASGLAGKGVVALGGDGDDIFVGSAQNDVFIGGAGRDAFIFGARGGTDRIEGWHAGDRLFMQAMGESQVATMLASASEQGGYTQLAYGADNAIFLSGVPQGGLTMGDFIWGL
;
A
#
# COMPACT_ATOMS: atom_id res chain seq x y z
N MET A 1 49.44 -21.44 7.18
CA MET A 1 48.18 -20.66 7.21
C MET A 1 47.63 -20.79 8.62
N ALA A 2 47.51 -19.67 9.34
CA ALA A 2 46.99 -19.68 10.70
C ALA A 2 45.56 -20.25 10.71
N GLN A 3 45.31 -21.09 11.70
CA GLN A 3 44.01 -21.69 11.95
C GLN A 3 43.10 -20.57 12.49
N VAL A 4 42.29 -19.97 11.62
CA VAL A 4 41.05 -19.30 12.03
C VAL A 4 40.21 -20.40 12.69
N ASP A 5 40.11 -20.39 14.01
CA ASP A 5 39.55 -21.48 14.82
C ASP A 5 38.09 -21.26 15.24
N GLY A 6 37.43 -20.23 14.69
CA GLY A 6 35.97 -20.09 14.78
C GLY A 6 35.47 -19.90 16.20
N GLY A 7 36.24 -19.17 17.01
CA GLY A 7 35.97 -18.95 18.43
C GLY A 7 34.82 -17.96 18.67
N VAL A 8 34.83 -17.30 19.83
CA VAL A 8 33.92 -16.17 20.10
C VAL A 8 34.58 -14.89 19.58
N GLY A 9 34.05 -14.28 18.54
CA GLY A 9 34.60 -13.06 17.93
C GLY A 9 34.17 -12.87 16.48
N HIS A 10 34.70 -11.85 15.82
CA HIS A 10 34.66 -11.73 14.36
C HIS A 10 35.92 -12.38 13.78
N ASP A 11 35.77 -13.48 13.06
CA ASP A 11 36.82 -14.24 12.42
C ASP A 11 37.00 -13.78 10.96
N THR A 12 38.11 -13.08 10.71
CA THR A 12 38.49 -12.59 9.36
C THR A 12 39.65 -13.41 8.80
N LEU A 13 39.45 -14.00 7.61
CA LEU A 13 40.53 -14.58 6.82
C LEU A 13 41.10 -13.54 5.84
N GLU A 14 42.28 -13.02 6.13
CA GLU A 14 43.05 -12.23 5.17
C GLU A 14 43.86 -13.17 4.25
N ALA A 15 43.41 -13.30 3.00
CA ALA A 15 44.15 -14.02 1.97
C ALA A 15 45.25 -13.09 1.42
N GLY A 16 46.52 -13.41 1.72
CA GLY A 16 47.68 -12.56 1.37
C GLY A 16 47.79 -12.24 -0.14
N ALA A 17 48.58 -11.21 -0.47
CA ALA A 17 48.63 -10.51 -1.78
C ALA A 17 48.83 -11.36 -3.06
N ALA A 18 49.09 -12.67 -2.93
CA ALA A 18 49.25 -13.62 -4.05
C ALA A 18 48.04 -14.54 -4.26
N ILE A 19 47.01 -14.51 -3.41
CA ILE A 19 45.82 -15.36 -3.54
C ILE A 19 44.76 -14.61 -4.34
N SER A 20 44.74 -14.84 -5.65
CA SER A 20 43.69 -14.37 -6.58
C SER A 20 42.59 -15.40 -6.81
N HIS A 21 42.69 -16.59 -6.22
CA HIS A 21 41.75 -17.69 -6.40
C HIS A 21 41.43 -18.36 -5.05
N LEU A 22 40.20 -18.21 -4.56
CA LEU A 22 39.67 -18.99 -3.43
C LEU A 22 38.86 -20.17 -3.98
N THR A 23 39.22 -21.39 -3.58
CA THR A 23 38.50 -22.61 -3.96
C THR A 23 37.67 -23.13 -2.78
N PRO A 24 36.63 -23.95 -3.00
CA PRO A 24 35.87 -24.58 -1.93
C PRO A 24 36.73 -25.28 -0.88
N ALA A 25 37.83 -25.89 -1.30
CA ALA A 25 38.76 -26.60 -0.40
C ALA A 25 39.49 -25.67 0.57
N ALA A 26 39.65 -24.39 0.24
CA ALA A 26 40.34 -23.42 1.10
C ALA A 26 39.58 -23.09 2.38
N LEU A 27 38.27 -23.31 2.39
CA LEU A 27 37.37 -23.07 3.53
C LEU A 27 36.99 -24.38 4.25
N LEU A 28 37.50 -25.52 3.80
CA LEU A 28 37.13 -26.82 4.38
C LEU A 28 37.64 -26.93 5.82
N GLY A 29 36.73 -27.22 6.75
CA GLY A 29 37.03 -27.30 8.18
C GLY A 29 37.18 -25.95 8.89
N LYS A 30 36.92 -24.83 8.20
CA LYS A 30 36.74 -23.52 8.82
C LYS A 30 35.31 -23.42 9.30
N MET A 31 35.11 -23.58 10.60
CA MET A 31 33.83 -23.30 11.25
C MET A 31 33.83 -21.82 11.63
N ALA A 32 32.66 -21.20 11.60
CA ALA A 32 32.45 -19.87 12.13
C ALA A 32 33.29 -18.74 11.52
N LEU A 33 33.33 -18.67 10.18
CA LEU A 33 33.95 -17.56 9.48
C LEU A 33 32.90 -16.48 9.16
N GLU A 34 33.11 -15.23 9.59
CA GLU A 34 32.23 -14.11 9.23
C GLU A 34 32.75 -13.30 8.04
N ALA A 35 34.06 -13.28 7.78
CA ALA A 35 34.63 -12.47 6.71
C ALA A 35 35.85 -13.11 6.02
N VAL A 36 35.89 -12.95 4.69
CA VAL A 36 37.06 -13.24 3.85
C VAL A 36 37.46 -11.96 3.11
N VAL A 37 38.70 -11.52 3.31
CA VAL A 37 39.28 -10.35 2.65
C VAL A 37 40.48 -10.78 1.80
N MET A 38 40.43 -10.49 0.50
CA MET A 38 41.50 -10.76 -0.46
C MET A 38 42.21 -9.47 -0.86
N VAL A 39 43.54 -9.40 -0.68
CA VAL A 39 44.32 -8.16 -0.90
C VAL A 39 45.09 -8.14 -2.24
N ALA A 40 44.58 -8.85 -3.25
CA ALA A 40 45.18 -8.87 -4.58
C ALA A 40 44.79 -7.63 -5.41
N THR A 41 45.67 -7.18 -6.31
CA THR A 41 45.47 -6.00 -7.17
C THR A 41 45.01 -6.33 -8.59
N GLY A 42 45.10 -7.60 -8.99
CA GLY A 42 44.59 -8.10 -10.28
C GLY A 42 43.15 -8.60 -10.17
N PRO A 43 42.66 -9.31 -11.21
CA PRO A 43 41.38 -10.01 -11.14
C PRO A 43 41.39 -11.06 -10.02
N VAL A 44 40.30 -11.15 -9.27
CA VAL A 44 40.12 -12.12 -8.19
C VAL A 44 38.92 -13.00 -8.48
N THR A 45 39.02 -14.29 -8.18
CA THR A 45 37.89 -15.22 -8.24
C THR A 45 37.75 -15.94 -6.90
N ALA A 46 36.54 -16.09 -6.41
CA ALA A 46 36.24 -16.92 -5.25
C ALA A 46 35.03 -17.79 -5.54
N THR A 47 35.19 -19.10 -5.42
CA THR A 47 34.07 -20.04 -5.46
C THR A 47 33.91 -20.64 -4.07
N LEU A 48 32.76 -20.42 -3.46
CA LEU A 48 32.37 -21.04 -2.20
C LEU A 48 31.85 -22.45 -2.47
N GLY A 49 31.96 -23.33 -1.48
CA GLY A 49 31.41 -24.69 -1.56
C GLY A 49 30.42 -24.96 -0.44
N LEU A 50 29.78 -26.13 -0.50
CA LEU A 50 28.75 -26.62 0.43
C LEU A 50 29.14 -26.56 1.93
N ALA A 51 30.43 -26.47 2.24
CA ALA A 51 30.97 -26.41 3.59
C ALA A 51 31.37 -24.99 4.05
N ALA A 52 31.17 -23.94 3.25
CA ALA A 52 31.35 -22.55 3.65
C ALA A 52 30.18 -22.12 4.55
N ALA A 53 30.07 -22.77 5.72
CA ALA A 53 29.14 -22.38 6.75
C ALA A 53 29.71 -21.16 7.48
N GLY A 54 29.07 -20.00 7.31
CA GLY A 54 29.21 -18.90 8.25
C GLY A 54 28.85 -19.35 9.67
N ALA A 55 29.39 -18.63 10.65
CA ALA A 55 29.24 -18.82 12.08
C ALA A 55 27.79 -18.79 12.58
N PHE A 56 27.67 -18.94 13.90
CA PHE A 56 26.49 -18.94 14.78
C PHE A 56 25.41 -17.85 14.53
N ASN A 57 25.57 -16.99 13.51
CA ASN A 57 24.81 -15.79 13.19
C ASN A 57 24.31 -15.76 11.72
N GLY A 58 24.70 -16.72 10.87
CA GLY A 58 24.04 -16.99 9.58
C GLY A 58 24.45 -16.13 8.36
N GLN A 59 25.49 -15.29 8.43
CA GLN A 59 25.94 -14.45 7.29
C GLN A 59 27.47 -14.49 7.07
N LEU A 60 27.94 -14.60 5.82
CA LEU A 60 29.38 -14.58 5.43
C LEU A 60 29.70 -13.43 4.47
N THR A 61 30.71 -12.62 4.78
CA THR A 61 31.15 -11.48 3.94
C THR A 61 32.38 -11.82 3.09
N LEU A 62 32.33 -11.49 1.79
CA LEU A 62 33.47 -11.58 0.87
C LEU A 62 33.82 -10.19 0.31
N SER A 63 35.11 -9.86 0.32
CA SER A 63 35.60 -8.62 -0.31
C SER A 63 37.01 -8.79 -0.87
N ALA A 64 37.29 -8.08 -1.97
CA ALA A 64 38.64 -7.90 -2.51
C ALA A 64 38.88 -6.43 -2.87
N PRO A 65 39.09 -5.54 -1.88
CA PRO A 65 38.95 -4.09 -2.07
C PRO A 65 39.98 -3.46 -3.03
N TYR A 66 41.07 -4.16 -3.34
CA TYR A 66 42.11 -3.69 -4.25
C TYR A 66 42.07 -4.35 -5.63
N ALA A 67 41.16 -5.32 -5.84
CA ALA A 67 41.06 -6.05 -7.09
C ALA A 67 40.58 -5.15 -8.22
N SER A 68 41.02 -5.44 -9.45
CA SER A 68 40.52 -4.75 -10.65
C SER A 68 39.15 -5.27 -11.12
N GLY A 69 38.64 -6.31 -10.47
CA GLY A 69 37.39 -7.00 -10.75
C GLY A 69 37.35 -8.33 -9.98
N VAL A 70 36.15 -8.77 -9.59
CA VAL A 70 35.90 -9.99 -8.83
C VAL A 70 34.91 -10.91 -9.53
N ALA A 71 35.09 -12.22 -9.38
CA ALA A 71 34.06 -13.21 -9.65
C ALA A 71 33.83 -14.04 -8.39
N PHE A 72 32.80 -13.69 -7.64
CA PHE A 72 32.36 -14.38 -6.42
C PHE A 72 31.16 -15.25 -6.72
N ASP A 73 31.31 -16.54 -6.47
CA ASP A 73 30.29 -17.56 -6.71
C ASP A 73 29.96 -18.27 -5.40
N ALA A 74 28.81 -17.93 -4.84
CA ALA A 74 28.23 -18.54 -3.64
C ALA A 74 27.09 -19.51 -3.96
N THR A 75 26.86 -19.88 -5.23
CA THR A 75 25.72 -20.72 -5.65
C THR A 75 25.70 -22.13 -5.05
N ALA A 76 26.85 -22.61 -4.55
CA ALA A 76 26.95 -23.90 -3.86
C ALA A 76 26.75 -23.81 -2.33
N VAL A 77 26.53 -22.61 -1.79
CA VAL A 77 26.16 -22.38 -0.39
C VAL A 77 24.68 -22.74 -0.23
N ALA A 78 24.40 -23.76 0.59
CA ALA A 78 23.04 -24.30 0.75
C ALA A 78 22.29 -23.73 1.96
N TYR A 79 22.98 -23.00 2.85
CA TYR A 79 22.41 -22.44 4.07
C TYR A 79 23.16 -21.16 4.47
N GLY A 80 22.41 -20.14 4.90
CA GLY A 80 22.95 -18.85 5.35
C GLY A 80 23.06 -17.83 4.22
N SER A 81 23.11 -16.55 4.56
CA SER A 81 23.27 -15.47 3.59
C SER A 81 24.73 -15.09 3.37
N VAL A 82 25.01 -14.43 2.25
CA VAL A 82 26.30 -13.84 1.93
C VAL A 82 26.21 -12.33 1.74
N VAL A 83 27.32 -11.65 1.98
CA VAL A 83 27.53 -10.26 1.55
C VAL A 83 28.70 -10.27 0.57
N LEU A 84 28.44 -9.98 -0.70
CA LEU A 84 29.45 -9.99 -1.75
C LEU A 84 29.76 -8.53 -2.16
N TYR A 85 30.96 -8.06 -1.81
CA TYR A 85 31.43 -6.75 -2.24
C TYR A 85 32.20 -6.83 -3.56
N GLY A 86 31.61 -6.24 -4.59
CA GLY A 86 32.27 -5.90 -5.85
C GLY A 86 33.30 -4.77 -5.71
N THR A 87 33.70 -4.24 -6.85
CA THR A 87 34.76 -3.25 -7.03
C THR A 87 34.29 -2.15 -7.99
N ALA A 88 35.18 -1.24 -8.38
CA ALA A 88 34.85 -0.29 -9.46
C ALA A 88 34.91 -0.93 -10.87
N GLY A 89 35.48 -2.13 -10.98
CA GLY A 89 35.68 -2.89 -12.21
C GLY A 89 34.44 -3.69 -12.62
N ARG A 90 34.58 -4.61 -13.57
CA ARG A 90 33.47 -5.50 -13.96
C ARG A 90 33.47 -6.73 -13.08
N ASP A 91 32.38 -6.94 -12.36
CA ASP A 91 32.28 -7.99 -11.37
C ASP A 91 31.22 -9.05 -11.72
N THR A 92 31.34 -10.22 -11.12
CA THR A 92 30.32 -11.27 -11.12
C THR A 92 30.06 -11.67 -9.69
N LEU A 93 28.85 -11.42 -9.19
CA LEU A 93 28.41 -11.67 -7.82
C LEU A 93 27.21 -12.61 -7.88
N LEU A 94 27.38 -13.85 -7.42
CA LEU A 94 26.32 -14.86 -7.41
C LEU A 94 26.05 -15.28 -5.95
N GLY A 95 24.88 -14.95 -5.42
CA GLY A 95 24.50 -15.15 -4.00
C GLY A 95 24.19 -16.60 -3.65
N GLY A 96 23.33 -17.26 -4.43
CA GLY A 96 22.97 -18.65 -4.21
C GLY A 96 21.65 -18.79 -3.48
N ALA A 97 21.65 -19.42 -2.30
CA ALA A 97 20.45 -19.57 -1.49
C ALA A 97 20.64 -18.81 -0.17
N GLY A 98 19.58 -18.16 0.32
CA GLY A 98 19.63 -17.28 1.49
C GLY A 98 19.27 -15.85 1.11
N ASP A 99 19.18 -14.96 2.10
CA ASP A 99 18.84 -13.55 1.90
C ASP A 99 20.14 -12.73 1.70
N ASP A 100 20.64 -12.66 0.47
CA ASP A 100 21.99 -12.20 0.15
C ASP A 100 22.07 -10.70 -0.12
N TRP A 101 23.27 -10.12 0.08
CA TRP A 101 23.58 -8.73 -0.22
C TRP A 101 24.68 -8.63 -1.28
N LEU A 102 24.35 -8.15 -2.47
CA LEU A 102 25.29 -8.03 -3.60
C LEU A 102 25.59 -6.56 -3.87
N VAL A 103 26.84 -6.12 -3.62
CA VAL A 103 27.21 -4.70 -3.67
C VAL A 103 28.15 -4.42 -4.85
N GLY A 104 27.61 -3.90 -5.96
CA GLY A 104 28.37 -3.75 -7.23
C GLY A 104 29.47 -2.67 -7.24
N GLN A 105 29.36 -1.60 -6.46
CA GLN A 105 30.34 -0.49 -6.34
C GLN A 105 30.83 0.23 -7.62
N GLY A 106 30.44 -0.17 -8.83
CA GLY A 106 30.84 0.48 -10.06
C GLY A 106 30.54 -0.38 -11.28
N GLY A 107 31.40 -0.34 -12.30
CA GLY A 107 31.43 -1.43 -13.27
C GLY A 107 30.23 -1.64 -14.18
N ALA A 108 30.31 -2.76 -14.90
CA ALA A 108 29.25 -3.36 -15.68
C ALA A 108 29.15 -4.82 -15.22
N ASP A 109 28.40 -5.00 -14.15
CA ASP A 109 28.44 -6.19 -13.30
C ASP A 109 27.36 -7.19 -13.68
N ILE A 110 27.58 -8.44 -13.28
CA ILE A 110 26.57 -9.49 -13.25
C ILE A 110 26.25 -9.74 -11.78
N MET A 111 25.02 -9.45 -11.36
CA MET A 111 24.54 -9.72 -10.01
C MET A 111 23.36 -10.69 -10.08
N ARG A 112 23.46 -11.83 -9.38
CA ARG A 112 22.37 -12.80 -9.28
C ARG A 112 22.15 -13.18 -7.83
N GLY A 113 21.00 -12.82 -7.28
CA GLY A 113 20.61 -13.16 -5.90
C GLY A 113 20.49 -14.67 -5.75
N GLY A 114 19.47 -15.25 -6.38
CA GLY A 114 19.24 -16.69 -6.42
C GLY A 114 17.93 -17.04 -5.75
N ALA A 115 17.94 -17.70 -4.61
CA ALA A 115 16.72 -18.04 -3.87
C ALA A 115 16.75 -17.42 -2.48
N GLY A 116 15.74 -16.64 -2.12
CA GLY A 116 15.70 -15.91 -0.85
C GLY A 116 15.19 -14.50 -1.06
N GLN A 117 15.37 -13.62 -0.06
CA GLN A 117 15.10 -12.19 -0.20
C GLN A 117 16.41 -11.44 -0.38
N ASP A 118 16.80 -11.26 -1.63
CA ASP A 118 18.10 -10.73 -1.99
C ASP A 118 18.07 -9.21 -2.15
N THR A 119 19.17 -8.54 -1.79
CA THR A 119 19.35 -7.09 -1.95
C THR A 119 20.53 -6.81 -2.86
N LEU A 120 20.25 -6.31 -4.05
CA LEU A 120 21.23 -5.84 -5.03
C LEU A 120 21.45 -4.35 -4.81
N VAL A 121 22.65 -3.98 -4.37
CA VAL A 121 22.99 -2.61 -3.97
C VAL A 121 23.88 -1.95 -5.01
N VAL A 122 23.43 -0.78 -5.49
CA VAL A 122 24.21 0.09 -6.37
C VAL A 122 24.27 1.53 -5.84
N GLN A 123 25.22 2.29 -6.38
CA GLN A 123 25.45 3.65 -5.94
C GLN A 123 24.38 4.60 -6.45
N ASP A 124 24.12 4.65 -7.75
CA ASP A 124 23.24 5.64 -8.36
C ASP A 124 22.50 5.09 -9.59
N ALA A 125 21.60 5.89 -10.17
CA ALA A 125 20.86 5.52 -11.38
C ALA A 125 21.78 5.24 -12.58
N ALA A 126 22.95 5.89 -12.65
CA ALA A 126 23.92 5.63 -13.70
C ALA A 126 24.60 4.27 -13.51
N ALA A 127 24.77 3.81 -12.27
CA ALA A 127 25.25 2.47 -11.95
C ALA A 127 24.24 1.41 -12.37
N VAL A 128 22.94 1.60 -12.10
CA VAL A 128 21.88 0.70 -12.59
C VAL A 128 21.97 0.53 -14.11
N ALA A 129 22.04 1.64 -14.85
CA ALA A 129 22.09 1.63 -16.32
C ALA A 129 23.37 0.99 -16.91
N ARG A 130 24.43 0.82 -16.11
CA ARG A 130 25.67 0.17 -16.55
C ARG A 130 25.69 -1.33 -16.26
N LEU A 131 24.80 -1.84 -15.41
CA LEU A 131 24.77 -3.26 -15.06
C LEU A 131 24.68 -4.11 -16.32
N GLY A 132 25.53 -5.14 -16.40
CA GLY A 132 25.43 -6.14 -17.46
C GLY A 132 24.20 -7.01 -17.26
N GLU A 133 23.93 -7.38 -16.02
CA GLU A 133 22.77 -8.16 -15.59
C GLU A 133 22.52 -7.93 -14.09
N ALA A 134 21.25 -7.80 -13.71
CA ALA A 134 20.83 -7.92 -12.32
C ALA A 134 19.55 -8.75 -12.25
N ASP A 135 19.65 -9.90 -11.60
CA ASP A 135 18.57 -10.87 -11.45
C ASP A 135 18.39 -11.14 -9.94
N GLY A 136 17.24 -10.79 -9.37
CA GLY A 136 16.96 -11.11 -7.96
C GLY A 136 16.78 -12.62 -7.80
N GLY A 137 15.95 -13.21 -8.64
CA GLY A 137 15.76 -14.65 -8.73
C GLY A 137 14.41 -15.06 -8.18
N ALA A 138 14.40 -15.97 -7.21
CA ALA A 138 13.18 -16.50 -6.60
C ALA A 138 13.05 -15.99 -5.16
N GLY A 139 12.03 -15.17 -4.93
CA GLY A 139 11.67 -14.70 -3.61
C GLY A 139 11.15 -13.28 -3.69
N PHE A 140 11.59 -12.42 -2.75
CA PHE A 140 11.22 -11.01 -2.75
C PHE A 140 12.50 -10.20 -2.74
N ASP A 141 12.85 -9.66 -3.89
CA ASP A 141 14.18 -9.15 -4.16
C ASP A 141 14.16 -7.64 -4.38
N ALA A 142 15.19 -6.97 -3.87
CA ALA A 142 15.28 -5.53 -3.85
C ALA A 142 16.48 -5.01 -4.66
N LEU A 143 16.24 -3.98 -5.47
CA LEU A 143 17.28 -3.08 -5.96
C LEU A 143 17.36 -1.86 -5.04
N GLN A 144 18.48 -1.72 -4.35
CA GLN A 144 18.76 -0.57 -3.50
C GLN A 144 19.73 0.40 -4.19
N ILE A 145 19.29 1.65 -4.34
CA ILE A 145 20.09 2.76 -4.87
C ILE A 145 20.45 3.69 -3.71
N THR A 146 21.73 3.75 -3.37
CA THR A 146 22.21 4.40 -2.14
C THR A 146 22.41 5.91 -2.26
N THR A 147 22.54 6.43 -3.47
CA THR A 147 22.69 7.85 -3.78
C THR A 147 21.88 8.15 -5.05
N GLY A 148 21.14 9.25 -5.11
CA GLY A 148 20.31 9.49 -6.29
C GLY A 148 19.46 10.73 -6.19
N HIS A 149 18.87 11.14 -7.31
CA HIS A 149 17.84 12.19 -7.40
C HIS A 149 16.80 11.87 -8.48
N SER A 150 17.15 11.12 -9.53
CA SER A 150 16.20 10.60 -10.53
C SER A 150 16.73 9.34 -11.22
N ILE A 151 15.88 8.34 -11.42
CA ILE A 151 16.10 7.18 -12.28
C ILE A 151 15.08 7.16 -13.43
N ALA A 152 15.57 6.87 -14.63
CA ALA A 152 14.74 6.77 -15.84
C ALA A 152 14.44 5.30 -16.16
N ASP A 153 13.30 5.04 -16.81
CA ASP A 153 12.86 3.68 -17.15
C ASP A 153 13.92 2.88 -17.92
N THR A 154 14.67 3.54 -18.81
CA THR A 154 15.72 2.91 -19.61
C THR A 154 16.86 2.31 -18.79
N ALA A 155 17.04 2.72 -17.54
CA ALA A 155 18.03 2.14 -16.64
C ALA A 155 17.67 0.70 -16.24
N PHE A 156 16.39 0.31 -16.29
CA PHE A 156 15.93 -1.00 -15.84
C PHE A 156 16.06 -2.11 -16.90
N ALA A 157 16.65 -1.82 -18.07
CA ALA A 157 16.69 -2.73 -19.22
C ALA A 157 17.36 -4.10 -18.95
N THR A 158 18.27 -4.16 -17.98
CA THR A 158 19.03 -5.37 -17.62
C THR A 158 18.55 -6.04 -16.33
N LEU A 159 17.48 -5.53 -15.74
CA LEU A 159 16.91 -6.06 -14.51
C LEU A 159 15.92 -7.19 -14.79
N ARG A 160 15.85 -8.16 -13.88
CA ARG A 160 14.89 -9.27 -13.84
C ARG A 160 14.64 -9.72 -12.40
N GLY A 161 13.47 -10.32 -12.17
CA GLY A 161 13.15 -11.01 -10.92
C GLY A 161 13.33 -10.15 -9.69
N LEU A 162 12.93 -8.88 -9.75
CA LEU A 162 12.90 -7.97 -8.62
C LEU A 162 11.46 -7.63 -8.27
N GLU A 163 11.21 -7.13 -7.07
CA GLU A 163 9.89 -6.66 -6.63
C GLU A 163 9.97 -5.27 -5.98
N HIS A 164 11.14 -4.90 -5.47
CA HIS A 164 11.32 -3.70 -4.65
C HIS A 164 12.39 -2.76 -5.19
N LEU A 165 11.99 -1.52 -5.52
CA LEU A 165 12.90 -0.41 -5.79
C LEU A 165 13.05 0.45 -4.53
N GLN A 166 14.24 0.44 -3.94
CA GLN A 166 14.56 1.25 -2.77
C GLN A 166 15.48 2.42 -3.14
N LEU A 167 14.92 3.63 -3.14
CA LEU A 167 15.65 4.89 -3.34
C LEU A 167 16.17 5.40 -1.99
N ALA A 168 17.27 4.83 -1.51
CA ALA A 168 17.83 5.10 -0.18
C ALA A 168 18.63 6.42 -0.08
N GLY A 169 18.76 7.17 -1.19
CA GLY A 169 19.41 8.47 -1.21
C GLY A 169 18.66 9.55 -0.40
N GLY A 170 19.41 10.54 0.08
CA GLY A 170 18.86 11.73 0.75
C GLY A 170 18.24 12.75 -0.21
N GLY A 171 17.41 13.66 0.31
CA GLY A 171 16.86 14.78 -0.48
C GLY A 171 15.73 14.36 -1.41
N ALA A 172 15.53 15.08 -2.52
CA ALA A 172 14.49 14.75 -3.48
C ALA A 172 14.89 13.53 -4.32
N GLN A 173 14.03 12.51 -4.36
CA GLN A 173 14.20 11.30 -5.18
C GLN A 173 13.13 11.25 -6.27
N ALA A 174 13.46 10.64 -7.41
CA ALA A 174 12.52 10.48 -8.50
C ALA A 174 12.69 9.14 -9.24
N ALA A 175 11.59 8.56 -9.70
CA ALA A 175 11.59 7.40 -10.59
C ALA A 175 10.57 7.59 -11.72
N GLN A 176 11.03 7.42 -12.96
CA GLN A 176 10.15 7.25 -14.12
C GLN A 176 10.07 5.77 -14.44
N LEU A 177 8.86 5.25 -14.50
CA LEU A 177 8.58 3.83 -14.68
C LEU A 177 7.78 3.63 -15.99
N GLY A 178 8.19 2.62 -16.75
CA GLY A 178 7.56 2.20 -17.99
C GLY A 178 7.68 0.69 -18.15
N GLU A 179 7.60 0.20 -19.39
CA GLU A 179 7.61 -1.24 -19.65
C GLU A 179 8.92 -1.94 -19.24
N MET A 180 10.05 -1.21 -19.17
CA MET A 180 11.30 -1.81 -18.70
C MET A 180 11.24 -2.05 -17.18
N ALA A 181 10.74 -1.09 -16.41
CA ALA A 181 10.44 -1.29 -15.00
C ALA A 181 9.42 -2.43 -14.81
N ALA A 182 8.30 -2.41 -15.54
CA ALA A 182 7.28 -3.46 -15.42
C ALA A 182 7.88 -4.87 -15.66
N ALA A 183 8.72 -5.04 -16.69
CA ALA A 183 9.36 -6.32 -16.97
C ALA A 183 10.44 -6.69 -15.94
N GLY A 184 11.24 -5.73 -15.48
CA GLY A 184 12.31 -5.97 -14.51
C GLY A 184 11.79 -6.35 -13.13
N PHE A 185 10.65 -5.79 -12.74
CA PHE A 185 10.02 -5.98 -11.44
C PHE A 185 8.81 -6.95 -11.45
N GLY A 186 8.72 -7.82 -12.47
CA GLY A 186 7.68 -8.85 -12.52
C GLY A 186 6.23 -8.34 -12.61
N GLY A 187 6.03 -7.07 -12.99
CA GLY A 187 4.72 -6.42 -13.09
C GLY A 187 4.19 -5.84 -11.78
N HIS A 188 4.94 -5.91 -10.67
CA HIS A 188 4.58 -5.21 -9.44
C HIS A 188 5.81 -4.49 -8.89
N VAL A 189 5.82 -3.16 -9.00
CA VAL A 189 6.94 -2.34 -8.51
C VAL A 189 6.57 -1.76 -7.16
N ILE A 190 7.20 -2.24 -6.09
CA ILE A 190 7.11 -1.59 -4.79
C ILE A 190 8.19 -0.52 -4.72
N ILE A 191 7.83 0.71 -4.34
CA ILE A 191 8.75 1.84 -4.24
C ILE A 191 8.80 2.35 -2.80
N THR A 192 10.01 2.43 -2.26
CA THR A 192 10.26 3.09 -0.98
C THR A 192 11.43 4.06 -1.10
N ALA A 193 11.38 5.16 -0.36
CA ALA A 193 12.44 6.17 -0.37
C ALA A 193 12.80 6.62 1.05
N PRO A 194 13.37 5.73 1.90
CA PRO A 194 13.51 5.96 3.35
C PRO A 194 14.42 7.15 3.72
N GLY A 195 15.29 7.60 2.82
CA GLY A 195 16.14 8.79 3.01
C GLY A 195 15.57 10.07 2.41
N ALA A 196 14.48 10.00 1.64
CA ALA A 196 14.02 11.09 0.82
C ALA A 196 13.23 12.15 1.62
N THR A 197 13.39 13.40 1.24
CA THR A 197 12.58 14.52 1.75
C THR A 197 11.33 14.77 0.92
N SER A 198 11.31 14.25 -0.31
CA SER A 198 10.17 14.29 -1.24
C SER A 198 10.42 13.25 -2.33
N LEU A 199 9.35 12.71 -2.88
CA LEU A 199 9.36 11.65 -3.87
C LEU A 199 8.53 12.05 -5.09
N PHE A 200 9.12 11.85 -6.27
CA PHE A 200 8.42 11.92 -7.55
C PHE A 200 8.38 10.54 -8.20
N VAL A 201 7.19 9.97 -8.41
CA VAL A 201 7.03 8.72 -9.17
C VAL A 201 6.10 9.01 -10.34
N ASP A 202 6.53 8.66 -11.54
CA ASP A 202 5.71 8.74 -12.75
C ASP A 202 5.73 7.42 -13.49
N ALA A 203 4.64 6.66 -13.34
CA ALA A 203 4.39 5.39 -14.00
C ALA A 203 3.43 5.50 -15.19
N ALA A 204 3.16 6.70 -15.71
CA ALA A 204 2.16 6.91 -16.79
C ALA A 204 2.41 6.08 -18.06
N THR A 205 3.64 5.62 -18.27
CA THR A 205 4.03 4.80 -19.42
C THR A 205 4.05 3.30 -19.15
N MET A 206 3.71 2.87 -17.92
CA MET A 206 3.47 1.47 -17.59
C MET A 206 2.06 1.09 -18.02
N SER A 207 1.96 0.35 -19.13
CA SER A 207 0.70 -0.17 -19.66
C SER A 207 0.29 -1.51 -19.06
N THR A 208 1.20 -2.17 -18.35
CA THR A 208 0.95 -3.42 -17.62
C THR A 208 1.59 -3.37 -16.24
N GLY A 209 1.05 -4.18 -15.33
CA GLY A 209 1.50 -4.22 -13.94
C GLY A 209 0.97 -3.07 -13.11
N MET A 210 1.36 -3.04 -11.83
CA MET A 210 0.98 -2.02 -10.86
C MET A 210 2.20 -1.47 -10.11
N VAL A 211 2.02 -0.32 -9.47
CA VAL A 211 2.95 0.27 -8.53
C VAL A 211 2.36 0.33 -7.13
N GLU A 212 3.17 0.02 -6.13
CA GLU A 212 2.87 0.26 -4.72
C GLU A 212 3.89 1.25 -4.17
N VAL A 213 3.46 2.48 -3.91
CA VAL A 213 4.33 3.58 -3.53
C VAL A 213 4.14 3.93 -2.06
N TYR A 214 5.22 3.89 -1.29
CA TYR A 214 5.26 4.45 0.07
C TYR A 214 5.75 5.90 -0.01
N ALA A 215 4.81 6.83 0.15
CA ALA A 215 5.05 8.26 0.25
C ALA A 215 6.01 8.58 1.41
N THR A 216 6.72 9.69 1.28
CA THR A 216 7.55 10.30 2.30
C THR A 216 6.71 11.18 3.21
N ALA A 217 7.34 11.79 4.22
CA ALA A 217 6.66 12.79 5.06
C ALA A 217 6.60 14.19 4.41
N GLY A 218 7.31 14.40 3.29
CA GLY A 218 7.28 15.65 2.53
C GLY A 218 6.25 15.60 1.41
N ALA A 219 6.14 16.71 0.68
CA ALA A 219 5.19 16.80 -0.43
C ALA A 219 5.66 15.96 -1.63
N ASP A 220 4.88 14.94 -1.95
CA ASP A 220 5.17 13.98 -3.00
C ASP A 220 4.31 14.22 -4.25
N MET A 221 4.81 13.76 -5.39
CA MET A 221 4.11 13.79 -6.67
C MET A 221 4.13 12.40 -7.28
N LEU A 222 3.01 11.70 -7.14
CA LEU A 222 2.88 10.29 -7.47
C LEU A 222 1.88 10.13 -8.61
N ARG A 223 2.24 9.32 -9.60
CA ARG A 223 1.35 8.95 -10.69
C ARG A 223 1.54 7.48 -11.01
N GLY A 224 0.42 6.76 -11.02
CA GLY A 224 0.31 5.37 -11.41
C GLY A 224 0.27 5.17 -12.93
N GLY A 225 0.13 3.90 -13.32
CA GLY A 225 0.08 3.42 -14.69
C GLY A 225 -1.35 3.05 -15.10
N ALA A 226 -1.47 1.90 -15.76
CA ALA A 226 -2.74 1.33 -16.20
C ALA A 226 -3.26 0.17 -15.32
N GLY A 227 -2.53 -0.17 -14.26
CA GLY A 227 -2.90 -1.23 -13.32
C GLY A 227 -3.53 -0.69 -12.03
N ALA A 228 -3.96 -1.59 -11.16
CA ALA A 228 -4.53 -1.24 -9.86
C ALA A 228 -3.42 -0.82 -8.89
N ASP A 229 -3.13 0.48 -8.82
CA ASP A 229 -2.01 1.05 -8.10
C ASP A 229 -2.35 1.36 -6.65
N ILE A 230 -1.35 1.34 -5.78
CA ILE A 230 -1.51 1.59 -4.35
C ILE A 230 -0.57 2.70 -3.91
N PHE A 231 -1.13 3.76 -3.32
CA PHE A 231 -0.37 4.86 -2.73
C PHE A 231 -0.54 4.86 -1.22
N ARG A 232 0.55 4.77 -0.47
CA ARG A 232 0.53 4.66 1.00
C ARG A 232 1.23 5.81 1.68
N GLY A 233 0.69 6.20 2.83
CA GLY A 233 1.28 7.23 3.67
C GLY A 233 1.03 8.64 3.16
N LEU A 234 0.01 8.83 2.33
CA LEU A 234 -0.35 10.12 1.78
C LEU A 234 -0.74 11.10 2.89
N GLY A 235 -0.32 12.34 2.76
CA GLY A 235 -0.54 13.42 3.70
C GLY A 235 -0.17 14.79 3.15
N ALA A 236 0.53 15.58 3.97
CA ALA A 236 0.68 17.01 3.78
C ALA A 236 1.42 17.39 2.49
N GLY A 237 0.69 18.02 1.57
CA GLY A 237 1.24 18.53 0.31
C GLY A 237 1.20 17.53 -0.84
N ASP A 238 0.83 16.27 -0.59
CA ASP A 238 0.92 15.21 -1.59
C ASP A 238 -0.07 15.37 -2.73
N VAL A 239 0.39 14.98 -3.92
CA VAL A 239 -0.42 14.81 -5.11
C VAL A 239 -0.29 13.38 -5.59
N ALA A 240 -1.40 12.66 -5.70
CA ALA A 240 -1.45 11.29 -6.23
C ALA A 240 -2.47 11.18 -7.35
N ARG A 241 -2.10 10.49 -8.43
CA ARG A 241 -2.99 10.20 -9.56
C ARG A 241 -2.92 8.70 -9.86
N GLY A 242 -4.04 8.01 -9.82
CA GLY A 242 -4.11 6.57 -10.05
C GLY A 242 -3.81 6.23 -11.50
N GLY A 243 -4.63 6.77 -12.41
CA GLY A 243 -4.42 6.58 -13.84
C GLY A 243 -5.52 5.72 -14.41
N GLY A 244 -5.21 4.50 -14.84
CA GLY A 244 -6.23 3.50 -15.13
C GLY A 244 -6.04 2.29 -14.23
N GLY A 245 -7.10 1.54 -13.98
CA GLY A 245 -7.09 0.47 -12.97
C GLY A 245 -7.93 0.85 -11.76
N ASP A 246 -8.11 -0.09 -10.84
CA ASP A 246 -8.84 0.16 -9.59
C ASP A 246 -7.83 0.58 -8.53
N ASP A 247 -7.68 1.88 -8.31
CA ASP A 247 -6.58 2.43 -7.52
C ASP A 247 -6.94 2.62 -6.04
N THR A 248 -5.95 2.54 -5.15
CA THR A 248 -6.15 2.73 -3.70
C THR A 248 -5.21 3.80 -3.13
N PHE A 249 -5.80 4.82 -2.51
CA PHE A 249 -5.10 5.93 -1.85
C PHE A 249 -5.24 5.81 -0.33
N CYS A 250 -4.14 5.49 0.36
CA CYS A 250 -4.14 5.23 1.79
C CYS A 250 -3.60 6.42 2.60
N PHE A 251 -4.43 6.93 3.50
CA PHE A 251 -4.13 7.99 4.46
C PHE A 251 -4.03 7.42 5.88
N ALA A 252 -3.06 7.88 6.68
CA ALA A 252 -2.92 7.41 8.05
C ALA A 252 -3.99 7.99 8.99
N THR A 253 -4.55 9.17 8.65
CA THR A 253 -5.61 9.84 9.40
C THR A 253 -6.48 10.71 8.49
N VAL A 254 -7.64 11.15 9.00
CA VAL A 254 -8.45 12.20 8.36
C VAL A 254 -7.65 13.51 8.18
N ALA A 255 -6.74 13.82 9.10
CA ALA A 255 -5.93 15.03 9.01
C ALA A 255 -4.96 14.97 7.81
N ASP A 256 -4.44 13.78 7.50
CA ASP A 256 -3.55 13.58 6.35
C ASP A 256 -4.32 13.73 5.03
N LEU A 257 -5.53 13.16 4.94
CA LEU A 257 -6.43 13.41 3.81
C LEU A 257 -6.69 14.91 3.61
N LEU A 258 -7.02 15.64 4.67
CA LEU A 258 -7.28 17.08 4.62
C LEU A 258 -6.04 17.92 4.26
N ALA A 259 -4.84 17.39 4.50
CA ALA A 259 -3.58 18.06 4.22
C ALA A 259 -3.05 17.74 2.81
N SER A 260 -3.63 16.77 2.11
CA SER A 260 -3.28 16.46 0.72
C SER A 260 -3.64 17.58 -0.24
N SER A 261 -2.85 17.73 -1.32
CA SER A 261 -3.02 18.79 -2.33
C SER A 261 -3.88 18.35 -3.51
N GLY A 262 -3.97 17.05 -3.80
CA GLY A 262 -4.78 16.55 -4.89
C GLY A 262 -4.70 15.04 -5.08
N ILE A 263 -5.85 14.39 -5.14
CA ILE A 263 -6.03 12.96 -5.33
C ILE A 263 -6.98 12.77 -6.49
N GLU A 264 -6.52 12.09 -7.52
CA GLU A 264 -7.28 11.77 -8.72
C GLU A 264 -7.28 10.27 -8.89
N GLY A 265 -8.44 9.61 -8.77
CA GLY A 265 -8.55 8.16 -8.99
C GLY A 265 -8.21 7.83 -10.43
N GLY A 266 -9.09 8.21 -11.34
CA GLY A 266 -8.84 8.09 -12.77
C GLY A 266 -9.89 7.21 -13.41
N ALA A 267 -9.46 6.14 -14.07
CA ALA A 267 -10.36 5.21 -14.75
C ALA A 267 -10.38 3.86 -14.04
N GLY A 268 -11.48 3.55 -13.37
CA GLY A 268 -11.67 2.26 -12.70
C GLY A 268 -12.62 2.45 -11.51
N TYR A 269 -12.45 1.61 -10.50
CA TYR A 269 -13.09 1.76 -9.20
C TYR A 269 -12.04 2.13 -8.15
N ASP A 270 -12.00 3.40 -7.79
CA ASP A 270 -10.94 4.00 -6.99
C ASP A 270 -11.38 4.23 -5.54
N ILE A 271 -10.47 3.92 -4.62
CA ILE A 271 -10.72 3.87 -3.19
C ILE A 271 -9.85 4.90 -2.46
N ALA A 272 -10.50 5.82 -1.73
CA ALA A 272 -9.86 6.61 -0.68
C ALA A 272 -9.95 5.85 0.65
N TRP A 273 -8.84 5.28 1.11
CA TRP A 273 -8.75 4.52 2.35
C TRP A 273 -8.14 5.37 3.47
N VAL A 274 -8.90 5.65 4.51
CA VAL A 274 -8.46 6.45 5.66
C VAL A 274 -8.38 5.57 6.90
N GLN A 275 -7.22 5.55 7.55
CA GLN A 275 -7.04 4.86 8.83
C GLN A 275 -7.51 5.76 9.99
N GLY A 276 -8.11 5.14 11.00
CA GLY A 276 -8.61 5.81 12.20
C GLY A 276 -9.91 6.61 12.01
N GLY A 277 -10.41 7.12 13.14
CA GLY A 277 -11.64 7.91 13.19
C GLY A 277 -11.41 9.40 12.95
N GLY A 278 -12.50 10.17 12.96
CA GLY A 278 -12.41 11.62 12.82
C GLY A 278 -13.68 12.25 12.30
N THR A 279 -13.59 13.54 11.98
CA THR A 279 -14.68 14.30 11.35
C THR A 279 -14.24 14.80 9.99
N LEU A 280 -14.95 14.38 8.94
CA LEU A 280 -14.78 14.86 7.58
C LEU A 280 -16.00 15.69 7.18
N ARG A 281 -15.82 17.01 7.08
CA ARG A 281 -16.85 17.92 6.56
C ARG A 281 -16.78 17.99 5.04
N ASP A 282 -17.84 18.44 4.39
CA ASP A 282 -17.92 18.47 2.92
C ASP A 282 -16.71 19.14 2.25
N GLY A 283 -16.23 20.27 2.79
CA GLY A 283 -15.04 20.95 2.27
C GLY A 283 -13.76 20.10 2.23
N GLY A 284 -13.69 19.03 3.03
CA GLY A 284 -12.57 18.09 3.05
C GLY A 284 -12.50 17.15 1.84
N PHE A 285 -13.58 17.02 1.07
CA PHE A 285 -13.57 16.26 -0.18
C PHE A 285 -12.95 17.05 -1.35
N ALA A 286 -12.61 18.34 -1.16
CA ALA A 286 -12.13 19.21 -2.23
C ALA A 286 -10.79 18.78 -2.84
N ALA A 287 -9.99 18.00 -2.12
CA ALA A 287 -8.75 17.42 -2.63
C ALA A 287 -8.98 16.16 -3.48
N LEU A 288 -10.17 15.56 -3.43
CA LEU A 288 -10.49 14.32 -4.12
C LEU A 288 -11.21 14.58 -5.45
N SER A 289 -10.94 13.72 -6.43
CA SER A 289 -11.63 13.69 -7.71
C SER A 289 -11.56 12.30 -8.32
N GLY A 290 -12.61 11.90 -9.02
CA GLY A 290 -12.62 10.61 -9.72
C GLY A 290 -12.55 9.41 -8.78
N VAL A 291 -13.12 9.50 -7.57
CA VAL A 291 -13.18 8.36 -6.63
C VAL A 291 -14.57 7.72 -6.64
N GLU A 292 -14.65 6.45 -6.27
CA GLU A 292 -15.91 5.71 -6.20
C GLU A 292 -16.26 5.34 -4.76
N HIS A 293 -15.25 5.17 -3.90
CA HIS A 293 -15.43 4.69 -2.53
C HIS A 293 -14.51 5.39 -1.55
N MET A 294 -15.04 5.75 -0.38
CA MET A 294 -14.23 6.09 0.77
C MET A 294 -14.45 5.11 1.91
N ILE A 295 -13.37 4.55 2.42
CA ILE A 295 -13.36 3.58 3.51
C ILE A 295 -12.64 4.21 4.70
N PHE A 296 -13.26 4.18 5.88
CA PHE A 296 -12.63 4.50 7.15
C PHE A 296 -12.37 3.21 7.92
N ASP A 297 -11.11 2.89 8.16
CA ASP A 297 -10.70 1.71 8.92
C ASP A 297 -10.27 2.10 10.33
N LEU A 298 -11.13 1.84 11.32
CA LEU A 298 -10.83 2.20 12.70
C LEU A 298 -9.80 1.26 13.34
N GLY A 299 -9.63 0.05 12.80
CA GLY A 299 -8.85 -1.00 13.40
C GLY A 299 -9.30 -1.36 14.84
N PRO A 300 -8.68 -2.38 15.46
CA PRO A 300 -9.05 -2.81 16.81
C PRO A 300 -8.62 -1.82 17.90
N ALA A 301 -7.58 -1.02 17.66
CA ALA A 301 -7.00 -0.12 18.66
C ALA A 301 -7.80 1.17 18.85
N ALA A 302 -8.51 1.67 17.83
CA ALA A 302 -9.28 2.91 17.94
C ALA A 302 -10.64 2.73 18.63
N LEU A 303 -10.96 1.54 19.13
CA LEU A 303 -12.20 1.23 19.85
C LEU A 303 -12.07 1.43 21.38
N VAL A 304 -10.93 1.92 21.88
CA VAL A 304 -10.66 2.05 23.33
C VAL A 304 -10.64 3.52 23.77
N GLY A 305 -11.78 4.07 24.20
CA GLY A 305 -11.89 5.40 24.81
C GLY A 305 -13.28 6.07 24.67
N PRO A 306 -13.59 7.12 25.46
CA PRO A 306 -14.85 7.87 25.34
C PRO A 306 -14.84 8.71 24.04
N GLY A 307 -15.73 8.38 23.09
CA GLY A 307 -15.73 8.95 21.73
C GLY A 307 -14.79 8.23 20.76
N ALA A 308 -14.11 7.17 21.22
CA ALA A 308 -13.34 6.28 20.37
C ALA A 308 -14.28 5.41 19.53
N GLY A 309 -13.89 5.12 18.30
CA GLY A 309 -14.70 4.30 17.41
C GLY A 309 -15.86 5.03 16.75
N ARG A 310 -15.82 6.35 16.49
CA ARG A 310 -16.81 7.03 15.62
C ARG A 310 -16.17 7.83 14.49
N VAL A 311 -16.76 7.72 13.31
CA VAL A 311 -16.49 8.55 12.13
C VAL A 311 -17.70 9.46 11.90
N SER A 312 -17.47 10.76 11.77
CA SER A 312 -18.52 11.73 11.43
C SER A 312 -18.26 12.32 10.05
N VAL A 313 -19.17 12.11 9.11
CA VAL A 313 -19.04 12.58 7.73
C VAL A 313 -20.22 13.49 7.39
N THR A 314 -19.94 14.65 6.80
CA THR A 314 -20.96 15.49 6.14
C THR A 314 -20.64 15.57 4.66
N VAL A 315 -21.59 15.21 3.81
CA VAL A 315 -21.44 15.23 2.35
C VAL A 315 -22.35 16.28 1.72
N GLY A 316 -21.83 16.94 0.69
CA GLY A 316 -22.49 18.05 0.00
C GLY A 316 -21.93 18.25 -1.41
N GLN A 317 -21.75 19.50 -1.82
CA GLN A 317 -21.35 19.81 -3.19
C GLN A 317 -19.92 19.37 -3.50
N ALA A 318 -19.00 19.43 -2.54
CA ALA A 318 -17.63 19.00 -2.76
C ALA A 318 -17.55 17.47 -2.88
N ALA A 319 -18.23 16.73 -1.99
CA ALA A 319 -18.38 15.28 -2.12
C ALA A 319 -19.01 14.89 -3.48
N ALA A 320 -20.05 15.60 -3.92
CA ALA A 320 -20.68 15.34 -5.21
C ALA A 320 -19.76 15.56 -6.43
N ARG A 321 -18.69 16.36 -6.30
CA ARG A 321 -17.68 16.53 -7.35
C ARG A 321 -16.55 15.52 -7.24
N ALA A 322 -16.21 15.10 -6.02
CA ALA A 322 -15.19 14.12 -5.78
C ALA A 322 -15.57 12.74 -6.35
N PHE A 323 -16.83 12.34 -6.18
CA PHE A 323 -17.31 11.01 -6.56
C PHE A 323 -17.88 10.95 -7.99
N THR A 324 -17.50 9.94 -8.78
CA THR A 324 -18.01 9.76 -10.15
C THR A 324 -19.46 9.29 -10.16
N GLY A 325 -19.83 8.36 -9.26
CA GLY A 325 -21.16 7.79 -9.07
C GLY A 325 -21.87 8.29 -7.80
N ASP A 326 -22.73 7.47 -7.21
CA ASP A 326 -23.27 7.73 -5.88
C ASP A 326 -22.14 7.81 -4.85
N VAL A 327 -22.34 8.57 -3.78
CA VAL A 327 -21.31 8.76 -2.75
C VAL A 327 -21.27 7.51 -1.87
N ALA A 328 -20.26 6.66 -2.05
CA ALA A 328 -20.09 5.45 -1.25
C ALA A 328 -19.15 5.70 -0.06
N ILE A 329 -19.66 5.49 1.16
CA ILE A 329 -18.93 5.67 2.42
C ILE A 329 -19.04 4.38 3.24
N GLN A 330 -17.91 3.84 3.67
CA GLN A 330 -17.87 2.66 4.53
C GLN A 330 -17.04 2.93 5.78
N VAL A 331 -17.48 2.39 6.91
CA VAL A 331 -16.68 2.33 8.14
C VAL A 331 -16.43 0.86 8.49
N LEU A 332 -15.17 0.51 8.76
CA LEU A 332 -14.78 -0.81 9.28
C LEU A 332 -14.59 -0.70 10.81
N GLY A 333 -15.57 -1.24 11.54
CA GLY A 333 -15.63 -1.24 13.00
C GLY A 333 -16.08 0.09 13.60
N GLY A 334 -16.56 0.08 14.84
CA GLY A 334 -17.09 1.29 15.49
C GLY A 334 -18.35 1.81 14.79
N ALA A 335 -18.58 3.12 14.84
CA ALA A 335 -19.81 3.77 14.41
C ALA A 335 -19.60 4.85 13.33
N LEU A 336 -20.58 5.01 12.46
CA LEU A 336 -20.71 6.05 11.45
C LEU A 336 -21.82 7.05 11.84
N SER A 337 -21.52 8.34 11.69
CA SER A 337 -22.52 9.41 11.69
C SER A 337 -22.41 10.14 10.37
N LEU A 338 -23.30 9.83 9.42
CA LEU A 338 -23.35 10.42 8.10
C LEU A 338 -24.48 11.44 8.00
N ASP A 339 -24.14 12.65 7.54
CA ASP A 339 -25.10 13.67 7.14
C ASP A 339 -25.02 13.95 5.63
N ALA A 340 -25.99 13.44 4.87
CA ALA A 340 -26.11 13.67 3.43
C ALA A 340 -27.23 14.66 3.05
N SER A 341 -27.80 15.37 4.01
CA SER A 341 -28.90 16.31 3.76
C SER A 341 -28.53 17.47 2.82
N GLY A 342 -27.23 17.79 2.72
CA GLY A 342 -26.68 18.79 1.81
C GLY A 342 -26.27 18.26 0.44
N LEU A 343 -26.37 16.94 0.19
CA LEU A 343 -25.98 16.32 -1.06
C LEU A 343 -27.03 16.58 -2.16
N ALA A 344 -26.56 16.95 -3.35
CA ALA A 344 -27.43 17.26 -4.48
C ALA A 344 -26.95 16.54 -5.75
N GLY A 345 -27.90 15.89 -6.43
CA GLY A 345 -27.71 15.26 -7.73
C GLY A 345 -27.12 13.85 -7.69
N LYS A 346 -26.89 13.29 -6.50
CA LYS A 346 -26.33 11.93 -6.28
C LYS A 346 -26.98 11.31 -5.05
N GLY A 347 -27.17 9.99 -5.08
CA GLY A 347 -27.53 9.23 -3.89
C GLY A 347 -26.31 8.88 -3.05
N VAL A 348 -26.57 8.19 -1.95
CA VAL A 348 -25.56 7.68 -1.03
C VAL A 348 -25.63 6.17 -0.93
N VAL A 349 -24.48 5.52 -0.86
CA VAL A 349 -24.36 4.12 -0.41
C VAL A 349 -23.51 4.12 0.85
N ALA A 350 -24.13 3.97 2.03
CA ALA A 350 -23.40 3.99 3.29
C ALA A 350 -23.43 2.65 4.02
N LEU A 351 -22.24 2.22 4.44
CA LEU A 351 -22.02 1.00 5.21
C LEU A 351 -21.52 1.38 6.60
N GLY A 352 -22.36 1.13 7.58
CA GLY A 352 -22.08 1.24 9.00
C GLY A 352 -21.14 0.15 9.52
N GLY A 353 -20.77 0.29 10.79
CA GLY A 353 -19.84 -0.59 11.48
C GLY A 353 -20.54 -1.53 12.47
N ASP A 354 -19.92 -1.71 13.64
CA ASP A 354 -20.44 -2.56 14.72
C ASP A 354 -21.08 -1.73 15.87
N GLY A 355 -21.10 -0.40 15.74
CA GLY A 355 -21.61 0.54 16.73
C GLY A 355 -22.92 1.19 16.31
N ASP A 356 -23.51 1.97 17.21
CA ASP A 356 -24.80 2.65 16.95
C ASP A 356 -24.62 3.76 15.88
N ASP A 357 -25.14 3.51 14.68
CA ASP A 357 -24.92 4.35 13.50
C ASP A 357 -26.05 5.35 13.24
N ILE A 358 -25.71 6.44 12.56
CA ILE A 358 -26.65 7.50 12.22
C ILE A 358 -26.50 7.84 10.74
N PHE A 359 -27.59 7.71 10.00
CA PHE A 359 -27.66 8.01 8.58
C PHE A 359 -28.73 9.08 8.33
N VAL A 360 -28.32 10.26 7.88
CA VAL A 360 -29.24 11.26 7.33
C VAL A 360 -29.18 11.16 5.81
N GLY A 361 -30.32 10.81 5.21
CA GLY A 361 -30.46 10.66 3.76
C GLY A 361 -30.34 11.96 2.99
N SER A 362 -30.01 11.80 1.71
CA SER A 362 -30.03 12.84 0.70
C SER A 362 -31.46 13.06 0.19
N ALA A 363 -31.59 13.82 -0.90
CA ALA A 363 -32.87 13.93 -1.62
C ALA A 363 -32.98 12.98 -2.82
N GLN A 364 -32.05 12.05 -2.95
CA GLN A 364 -31.94 11.05 -4.01
C GLN A 364 -32.06 9.65 -3.37
N ASN A 365 -32.19 8.63 -4.21
CA ASN A 365 -32.29 7.26 -3.73
C ASN A 365 -31.00 6.84 -3.01
N ASP A 366 -31.12 6.53 -1.72
CA ASP A 366 -30.01 6.11 -0.89
C ASP A 366 -30.08 4.61 -0.56
N VAL A 367 -28.92 4.03 -0.23
CA VAL A 367 -28.79 2.67 0.30
C VAL A 367 -27.99 2.72 1.59
N PHE A 368 -28.59 2.25 2.68
CA PHE A 368 -27.94 2.15 3.97
C PHE A 368 -27.87 0.71 4.45
N ILE A 369 -26.69 0.30 4.89
CA ILE A 369 -26.45 -0.95 5.61
C ILE A 369 -25.99 -0.54 7.00
N GLY A 370 -26.84 -0.73 8.01
CA GLY A 370 -26.57 -0.29 9.38
C GLY A 370 -25.40 -1.05 10.03
N GLY A 371 -25.29 -2.34 9.74
CA GLY A 371 -24.30 -3.19 10.41
C GLY A 371 -24.86 -3.71 11.73
N ALA A 372 -24.01 -3.85 12.76
CA ALA A 372 -24.46 -4.20 14.10
C ALA A 372 -24.58 -2.93 14.94
N GLY A 373 -25.48 -2.93 15.92
CA GLY A 373 -25.73 -1.74 16.73
C GLY A 373 -27.22 -1.47 16.83
N ARG A 374 -27.57 -0.29 17.33
CA ARG A 374 -28.90 0.30 17.21
C ARG A 374 -28.81 1.53 16.34
N ASP A 375 -29.23 1.37 15.10
CA ASP A 375 -28.95 2.36 14.07
C ASP A 375 -30.14 3.30 13.90
N ALA A 376 -29.87 4.54 13.48
CA ALA A 376 -30.87 5.55 13.23
C ALA A 376 -30.82 6.01 11.77
N PHE A 377 -31.91 5.80 11.05
CA PHE A 377 -32.09 6.23 9.68
C PHE A 377 -33.04 7.42 9.63
N ILE A 378 -32.62 8.52 9.01
CA ILE A 378 -33.29 9.82 9.08
C ILE A 378 -33.58 10.31 7.66
N PHE A 379 -34.86 10.50 7.35
CA PHE A 379 -35.30 10.92 6.01
C PHE A 379 -36.09 12.23 6.06
N GLY A 380 -35.78 13.11 5.12
CA GLY A 380 -36.47 14.38 4.91
C GLY A 380 -37.78 14.28 4.12
N ALA A 381 -38.36 15.42 3.78
CA ALA A 381 -39.62 15.49 3.01
C ALA A 381 -39.52 14.99 1.56
N ARG A 382 -38.30 14.81 1.04
CA ARG A 382 -38.01 14.44 -0.36
C ARG A 382 -36.87 13.42 -0.42
N GLY A 383 -37.02 12.29 0.25
CA GLY A 383 -35.98 11.25 0.32
C GLY A 383 -35.80 10.46 -0.98
N GLY A 384 -36.78 10.45 -1.88
CA GLY A 384 -36.73 9.55 -3.03
C GLY A 384 -37.10 8.13 -2.61
N THR A 385 -36.53 7.14 -3.33
CA THR A 385 -36.76 5.72 -3.06
C THR A 385 -35.54 5.10 -2.43
N ASP A 386 -35.60 4.93 -1.12
CA ASP A 386 -34.48 4.55 -0.27
C ASP A 386 -34.53 3.08 0.12
N ARG A 387 -33.36 2.52 0.43
CA ARG A 387 -33.23 1.13 0.85
C ARG A 387 -32.42 1.01 2.13
N ILE A 388 -32.97 0.32 3.11
CA ILE A 388 -32.27 -0.08 4.33
C ILE A 388 -32.10 -1.58 4.29
N GLU A 389 -30.85 -2.02 4.38
CA GLU A 389 -30.46 -3.41 4.36
C GLU A 389 -30.07 -3.90 5.75
N GLY A 390 -30.57 -5.09 6.12
CA GLY A 390 -30.20 -5.74 7.37
C GLY A 390 -30.78 -5.06 8.60
N TRP A 391 -32.08 -4.73 8.59
CA TRP A 391 -32.76 -4.16 9.76
C TRP A 391 -32.66 -5.09 10.99
N HIS A 392 -32.28 -4.51 12.14
CA HIS A 392 -32.18 -5.20 13.42
C HIS A 392 -33.18 -4.69 14.47
N ALA A 393 -33.42 -5.51 15.49
CA ALA A 393 -34.24 -5.12 16.61
C ALA A 393 -33.54 -4.04 17.45
N GLY A 394 -34.11 -2.84 17.50
CA GLY A 394 -33.52 -1.70 18.21
C GLY A 394 -33.18 -0.53 17.29
N ASP A 395 -33.12 -0.78 15.97
CA ASP A 395 -32.99 0.25 14.96
C ASP A 395 -34.20 1.19 14.97
N ARG A 396 -33.99 2.40 14.46
CA ARG A 396 -34.93 3.51 14.53
C ARG A 396 -35.02 4.25 13.22
N LEU A 397 -36.24 4.69 12.90
CA LEU A 397 -36.53 5.53 11.75
C LEU A 397 -37.01 6.91 12.22
N PHE A 398 -36.49 7.98 11.59
CA PHE A 398 -36.98 9.34 11.80
C PHE A 398 -37.44 9.97 10.49
N MET A 399 -38.72 10.30 10.43
CA MET A 399 -39.34 10.99 9.31
C MET A 399 -39.46 12.49 9.64
N GLN A 400 -38.44 13.29 9.29
CA GLN A 400 -38.31 14.69 9.77
C GLN A 400 -39.50 15.59 9.42
N ALA A 401 -40.17 15.31 8.31
CA ALA A 401 -41.27 16.12 7.77
C ALA A 401 -42.67 15.54 8.06
N MET A 402 -42.77 14.54 8.93
CA MET A 402 -44.03 13.86 9.24
C MET A 402 -44.32 13.91 10.74
N GLY A 403 -45.57 14.21 11.08
CA GLY A 403 -46.09 14.03 12.44
C GLY A 403 -46.48 12.59 12.72
N GLU A 404 -46.69 12.28 14.00
CA GLU A 404 -47.04 10.94 14.50
C GLU A 404 -48.26 10.32 13.79
N SER A 405 -49.30 11.11 13.52
CA SER A 405 -50.50 10.65 12.81
C SER A 405 -50.24 10.27 11.35
N GLN A 406 -49.33 10.99 10.68
CA GLN A 406 -48.95 10.71 9.30
C GLN A 406 -48.11 9.43 9.22
N VAL A 407 -47.18 9.25 10.16
CA VAL A 407 -46.40 8.01 10.27
C VAL A 407 -47.29 6.82 10.62
N ALA A 408 -48.25 6.97 11.52
CA ALA A 408 -49.22 5.91 11.81
C ALA A 408 -50.03 5.51 10.56
N THR A 409 -50.37 6.47 9.71
CA THR A 409 -51.04 6.21 8.43
C THR A 409 -50.12 5.49 7.45
N MET A 410 -48.87 5.95 7.30
CA MET A 410 -47.84 5.30 6.48
C MET A 410 -47.64 3.84 6.91
N LEU A 411 -47.48 3.60 8.21
CA LEU A 411 -47.28 2.26 8.77
C LEU A 411 -48.50 1.36 8.53
N ALA A 412 -49.72 1.89 8.70
CA ALA A 412 -50.94 1.16 8.39
C ALA A 412 -51.08 0.81 6.90
N SER A 413 -50.43 1.57 6.02
CA SER A 413 -50.37 1.33 4.58
C SER A 413 -49.13 0.56 4.11
N ALA A 414 -48.27 0.11 5.03
CA ALA A 414 -47.07 -0.65 4.68
C ALA A 414 -47.44 -1.90 3.87
N SER A 415 -46.58 -2.31 2.94
CA SER A 415 -46.80 -3.49 2.09
C SER A 415 -45.52 -4.27 1.85
N GLU A 416 -45.63 -5.56 1.54
CA GLU A 416 -44.46 -6.36 1.16
C GLU A 416 -44.26 -6.33 -0.37
N GLN A 417 -43.05 -6.01 -0.80
CA GLN A 417 -42.65 -6.00 -2.20
C GLN A 417 -41.25 -6.57 -2.36
N GLY A 418 -41.11 -7.64 -3.16
CA GLY A 418 -39.80 -8.18 -3.53
C GLY A 418 -38.93 -8.68 -2.36
N GLY A 419 -39.54 -9.05 -1.24
CA GLY A 419 -38.83 -9.46 -0.01
C GLY A 419 -38.52 -8.33 0.97
N TYR A 420 -38.99 -7.10 0.69
CA TYR A 420 -38.84 -5.93 1.56
C TYR A 420 -40.19 -5.52 2.13
N THR A 421 -40.18 -4.91 3.31
CA THR A 421 -41.29 -4.08 3.79
C THR A 421 -41.14 -2.68 3.19
N GLN A 422 -42.15 -2.24 2.45
CA GLN A 422 -42.22 -0.94 1.83
C GLN A 422 -43.05 0.03 2.67
N LEU A 423 -42.49 1.21 2.95
CA LEU A 423 -43.17 2.34 3.57
C LEU A 423 -43.28 3.49 2.57
N ALA A 424 -44.47 3.73 2.02
CA ALA A 424 -44.71 4.85 1.12
C ALA A 424 -45.16 6.11 1.88
N TYR A 425 -44.49 7.24 1.66
CA TYR A 425 -44.77 8.51 2.37
C TYR A 425 -44.87 9.72 1.43
N GLY A 426 -45.12 9.47 0.16
CA GLY A 426 -45.38 10.46 -0.87
C GLY A 426 -45.74 9.77 -2.18
N ALA A 427 -46.02 10.56 -3.22
CA ALA A 427 -46.28 9.99 -4.54
C ALA A 427 -45.05 9.25 -5.11
N ASP A 428 -43.86 9.80 -4.85
CA ASP A 428 -42.58 9.31 -5.39
C ASP A 428 -41.56 8.97 -4.29
N ASN A 429 -42.01 8.88 -3.03
CA ASN A 429 -41.14 8.59 -1.89
C ASN A 429 -41.50 7.27 -1.21
N ALA A 430 -40.50 6.40 -1.04
CA ALA A 430 -40.68 5.14 -0.36
C ALA A 430 -39.37 4.68 0.30
N ILE A 431 -39.49 3.99 1.44
CA ILE A 431 -38.38 3.27 2.06
C ILE A 431 -38.64 1.78 1.93
N PHE A 432 -37.64 1.04 1.46
CA PHE A 432 -37.64 -0.43 1.39
C PHE A 432 -36.72 -0.98 2.47
N LEU A 433 -37.29 -1.73 3.41
CA LEU A 433 -36.55 -2.33 4.52
C LEU A 433 -36.44 -3.84 4.34
N SER A 434 -35.22 -4.38 4.33
CA SER A 434 -34.99 -5.83 4.38
C SER A 434 -34.81 -6.30 5.82
N GLY A 435 -35.15 -7.57 6.11
CA GLY A 435 -34.98 -8.16 7.43
C GLY A 435 -36.13 -7.91 8.43
N VAL A 436 -37.12 -7.09 8.05
CA VAL A 436 -38.33 -6.85 8.85
C VAL A 436 -39.60 -7.17 8.04
N PRO A 437 -40.52 -8.02 8.53
CA PRO A 437 -41.80 -8.27 7.86
C PRO A 437 -42.75 -7.08 8.07
N GLN A 438 -43.81 -6.99 7.26
CA GLN A 438 -44.74 -5.84 7.28
C GLN A 438 -45.33 -5.55 8.67
N GLY A 439 -45.67 -6.59 9.43
CA GLY A 439 -46.20 -6.47 10.79
C GLY A 439 -45.15 -6.37 11.90
N GLY A 440 -43.86 -6.39 11.55
CA GLY A 440 -42.74 -6.30 12.48
C GLY A 440 -42.40 -4.88 12.91
N LEU A 441 -42.81 -3.88 12.12
CA LEU A 441 -42.63 -2.46 12.46
C LEU A 441 -43.80 -1.93 13.29
N THR A 442 -43.47 -1.15 14.32
CA THR A 442 -44.41 -0.51 15.23
C THR A 442 -44.11 0.98 15.37
N MET A 443 -45.02 1.75 15.95
CA MET A 443 -44.76 3.15 16.29
C MET A 443 -43.56 3.33 17.24
N GLY A 444 -43.13 2.28 17.96
CA GLY A 444 -41.95 2.32 18.84
C GLY A 444 -40.61 2.25 18.10
N ASP A 445 -40.62 1.88 16.82
CA ASP A 445 -39.44 1.87 15.95
C ASP A 445 -39.20 3.25 15.31
N PHE A 446 -40.09 4.22 15.56
CA PHE A 446 -39.95 5.60 15.13
C PHE A 446 -39.49 6.49 16.28
N ILE A 447 -38.57 7.40 15.98
CA ILE A 447 -38.09 8.43 16.92
C ILE A 447 -38.61 9.81 16.53
N TRP A 448 -38.66 10.72 17.51
CA TRP A 448 -39.28 12.04 17.37
C TRP A 448 -38.38 13.10 17.98
N GLY A 449 -37.92 14.06 17.16
CA GLY A 449 -37.06 15.16 17.60
C GLY A 449 -35.65 14.67 17.96
N LEU A 450 -34.72 14.89 17.04
CA LEU A 450 -33.28 14.69 17.25
C LEU A 450 -32.59 15.99 17.65
#